data_AF-A0A3R7N0T2-F1
#
_entry.id   AF-A0A3R7N0T2-F1
#
_cell.length_a   1.000
_cell.length_b   1.000
_cell.length_c   1.000
_cell.angle_alpha   90.00
_cell.angle_beta   90.00
_cell.angle_gamma   90.00
#
_symmetry.space_group_name_H-M   'P 1'
#
loop_
_entity.id
_entity.type
_entity.pdbx_description
1 polymer ?
#
loop_
_entity_poly.entity_id
_entity_poly.type
_entity_poly.pdbx_seq_one_letter_code
_entity_poly.pdbx_strand_id
1 'polypeptide(L)'
;MSVTSSTVDDGSVVLDGAFGAGSQLRLVDSVVDTVGQFGVSLAAEFGTDSSVLLLRSTVIAASEAVVVADDFLLNASAIAVRGCRLEAALPNFHESSAIAFKVFRILSGGSFSVTDSRLVAGKGLALTRACSLGAAALLEVARNAMQGPADGG
;
A
#
# COMPACT_ATOMS: atom_id res chain seq x y z
N MET A 1 17.87 -8.46 8.87
CA MET A 1 16.87 -9.45 9.32
C MET A 1 16.21 -10.06 8.09
N SER A 2 15.80 -11.32 8.15
CA SER A 2 15.20 -12.08 7.05
C SER A 2 13.68 -12.14 7.18
N VAL A 3 12.98 -12.02 6.05
CA VAL A 3 11.52 -12.19 5.92
C VAL A 3 11.10 -13.51 6.59
N THR A 4 10.24 -13.42 7.61
CA THR A 4 9.92 -14.53 8.52
C THR A 4 8.70 -15.37 8.09
N SER A 5 7.88 -14.92 7.15
CA SER A 5 6.87 -15.79 6.53
C SER A 5 6.38 -15.28 5.17
N SER A 6 6.19 -16.21 4.24
CA SER A 6 5.33 -16.08 3.06
C SER A 6 4.47 -17.34 3.09
N THR A 7 3.21 -17.21 3.48
CA THR A 7 2.27 -18.34 3.57
C THR A 7 1.76 -18.69 2.18
N VAL A 8 2.00 -19.91 1.73
CA VAL A 8 1.64 -20.42 0.38
C VAL A 8 0.13 -20.65 0.20
N ASP A 9 -0.67 -20.59 1.27
CA ASP A 9 -2.13 -20.73 1.20
C ASP A 9 -2.86 -19.45 0.74
N ASP A 10 -2.15 -18.33 0.65
CA ASP A 10 -2.68 -17.03 0.26
C ASP A 10 -1.71 -16.37 -0.76
N GLY A 11 -2.22 -15.92 -1.90
CA GLY A 11 -1.45 -15.23 -2.93
C GLY A 11 -0.98 -13.82 -2.55
N SER A 12 -1.18 -13.40 -1.29
CA SER A 12 -0.81 -12.09 -0.76
C SER A 12 0.71 -11.90 -0.56
N VAL A 13 1.14 -10.65 -0.57
CA VAL A 13 2.52 -10.24 -0.26
C VAL A 13 2.53 -9.58 1.10
N VAL A 14 3.23 -10.17 2.06
CA VAL A 14 3.35 -9.64 3.41
C VAL A 14 4.78 -9.19 3.65
N LEU A 15 4.97 -7.90 3.92
CA LEU A 15 6.24 -7.32 4.34
C LEU A 15 6.18 -7.08 5.83
N ASP A 16 6.79 -7.99 6.59
CA ASP A 16 6.87 -7.96 8.05
C ASP A 16 8.33 -8.07 8.50
N GLY A 17 8.66 -7.48 9.65
CA GLY A 17 9.99 -7.42 10.22
C GLY A 17 10.67 -6.06 10.06
N ALA A 18 12.00 -6.06 9.91
CA ALA A 18 12.80 -4.84 9.87
C ALA A 18 13.78 -4.84 8.69
N PHE A 19 13.68 -3.80 7.86
CA PHE A 19 14.56 -3.55 6.73
C PHE A 19 15.67 -2.57 7.14
N GLY A 20 16.92 -2.95 6.86
CA GLY A 20 18.09 -2.12 7.16
C GLY A 20 18.13 -0.84 6.31
N ALA A 21 19.01 0.09 6.70
CA ALA A 21 19.24 1.30 5.92
C ALA A 21 19.63 0.98 4.46
N GLY A 22 19.10 1.75 3.51
CA GLY A 22 19.36 1.56 2.07
C GLY A 22 18.69 0.33 1.44
N SER A 23 17.83 -0.39 2.17
CA SER A 23 17.12 -1.56 1.62
C SER A 23 16.14 -1.16 0.52
N GLN A 24 16.02 -1.98 -0.51
CA GLN A 24 15.07 -1.77 -1.60
C GLN A 24 14.20 -3.00 -1.78
N LEU A 25 12.90 -2.79 -1.81
CA LEU A 25 11.92 -3.80 -2.16
C LEU A 25 11.13 -3.36 -3.39
N ARG A 26 10.99 -4.26 -4.36
CA ARG A 26 10.34 -3.95 -5.64
C ARG A 26 9.38 -5.07 -6.02
N LEU A 27 8.13 -4.70 -6.27
CA LEU A 27 7.09 -5.56 -6.84
C LEU A 27 6.74 -5.02 -8.23
N VAL A 28 7.32 -5.62 -9.26
CA VAL A 28 7.35 -5.06 -10.62
C VAL A 28 6.71 -6.03 -11.60
N ASP A 29 5.85 -5.52 -12.49
CA ASP A 29 5.21 -6.28 -13.57
C ASP A 29 4.58 -7.60 -13.06
N SER A 30 4.00 -7.54 -11.86
CA SER A 30 3.53 -8.71 -11.12
C SER A 30 2.01 -8.69 -10.95
N VAL A 31 1.42 -9.86 -10.74
CA VAL A 31 0.01 -10.02 -10.37
C VAL A 31 -0.05 -10.66 -8.98
N VAL A 32 -0.63 -9.93 -8.04
CA VAL A 32 -1.01 -10.42 -6.71
C VAL A 32 -2.52 -10.56 -6.76
N ASP A 33 -3.00 -11.78 -6.78
CA ASP A 33 -4.43 -12.10 -6.83
C ASP A 33 -4.74 -13.04 -5.66
N THR A 34 -5.51 -12.52 -4.71
CA THR A 34 -5.83 -13.23 -3.48
C THR A 34 -7.30 -13.13 -3.09
N VAL A 35 -7.81 -14.21 -2.51
CA VAL A 35 -9.10 -14.26 -1.81
C VAL A 35 -9.03 -13.72 -0.38
N GLY A 36 -7.82 -13.48 0.12
CA GLY A 36 -7.53 -12.92 1.43
C GLY A 36 -7.94 -11.46 1.55
N GLN A 37 -8.02 -10.99 2.80
CA GLN A 37 -8.46 -9.63 3.10
C GLN A 37 -7.52 -8.57 2.48
N PHE A 38 -6.21 -8.86 2.44
CA PHE A 38 -5.17 -7.92 2.06
C PHE A 38 -4.32 -8.47 0.91
N GLY A 39 -4.08 -7.65 -0.11
CA GLY A 39 -3.23 -8.02 -1.25
C GLY A 39 -1.75 -7.84 -0.92
N VAL A 40 -1.36 -6.61 -0.60
CA VAL A 40 -0.02 -6.26 -0.13
C VAL A 40 -0.13 -5.66 1.26
N SER A 41 0.50 -6.29 2.24
CA SER A 41 0.57 -5.80 3.62
C SER A 41 1.95 -5.22 3.93
N LEU A 42 1.96 -3.94 4.31
CA LEU A 42 3.15 -3.19 4.70
C LEU A 42 3.15 -3.03 6.22
N ALA A 43 3.78 -3.98 6.91
CA ALA A 43 3.88 -4.02 8.38
C ALA A 43 5.32 -3.86 8.90
N ALA A 44 6.30 -3.86 8.01
CA ALA A 44 7.70 -3.79 8.39
C ALA A 44 8.18 -2.38 8.78
N GLU A 45 9.23 -2.35 9.59
CA GLU A 45 10.02 -1.16 9.87
C GLU A 45 11.03 -0.89 8.75
N PHE A 46 11.13 0.38 8.34
CA PHE A 46 11.98 0.83 7.26
C PHE A 46 13.11 1.71 7.79
N GLY A 47 14.35 1.22 7.66
CA GLY A 47 15.54 2.04 7.92
C GLY A 47 15.62 3.27 7.01
N THR A 48 16.51 4.21 7.33
CA THR A 48 16.73 5.39 6.49
C THR A 48 17.18 5.00 5.08
N ASP A 49 16.84 5.83 4.09
CA ASP A 49 17.14 5.64 2.67
C ASP A 49 16.61 4.34 2.07
N SER A 50 15.67 3.68 2.75
CA SER A 50 15.01 2.49 2.23
C SER A 50 13.80 2.83 1.36
N SER A 51 13.45 1.92 0.46
CA SER A 51 12.32 2.13 -0.44
C SER A 51 11.50 0.87 -0.75
N VAL A 52 10.20 1.07 -0.93
CA VAL A 52 9.27 0.10 -1.49
C VAL A 52 8.70 0.66 -2.78
N LEU A 53 8.82 -0.10 -3.87
CA LEU A 53 8.30 0.27 -5.17
C LEU A 53 7.32 -0.80 -5.70
N LEU A 54 6.06 -0.44 -5.86
CA LEU A 54 5.08 -1.20 -6.62
C LEU A 54 5.00 -0.55 -8.02
N LEU A 55 5.38 -1.28 -9.05
CA LEU A 55 5.49 -0.73 -10.41
C LEU A 55 4.79 -1.62 -11.42
N ARG A 56 3.80 -1.08 -12.13
CA ARG A 56 3.06 -1.78 -13.19
C ARG A 56 2.50 -3.14 -12.75
N SER A 57 2.13 -3.23 -11.48
CA SER A 57 1.62 -4.46 -10.89
C SER A 57 0.11 -4.37 -10.71
N THR A 58 -0.54 -5.52 -10.75
CA THR A 58 -1.95 -5.67 -10.41
C THR A 58 -2.06 -6.32 -9.04
N VAL A 59 -2.86 -5.73 -8.17
CA VAL A 59 -3.13 -6.26 -6.83
C VAL A 59 -4.63 -6.33 -6.64
N ILE A 60 -5.14 -7.54 -6.46
CA ILE A 60 -6.55 -7.84 -6.26
C ILE A 60 -6.67 -8.55 -4.91
N ALA A 61 -7.51 -8.02 -4.03
CA ALA A 61 -7.76 -8.57 -2.70
C ALA A 61 -9.22 -8.42 -2.30
N ALA A 62 -9.68 -9.17 -1.31
CA ALA A 62 -11.08 -9.09 -0.91
C ALA A 62 -11.47 -7.69 -0.39
N SER A 63 -10.66 -7.09 0.50
CA SER A 63 -11.01 -5.82 1.18
C SER A 63 -10.06 -4.67 0.86
N GLU A 64 -8.75 -4.88 1.04
CA GLU A 64 -7.76 -3.83 0.82
C GLU A 64 -6.64 -4.33 -0.09
N ALA A 65 -6.48 -3.70 -1.25
CA ALA A 65 -5.42 -4.10 -2.19
C ALA A 65 -4.04 -3.83 -1.58
N VAL A 66 -3.83 -2.66 -0.97
CA VAL A 66 -2.64 -2.34 -0.19
C VAL A 66 -3.05 -1.86 1.19
N VAL A 67 -2.51 -2.48 2.24
CA VAL A 67 -2.68 -2.04 3.62
C VAL A 67 -1.34 -1.59 4.19
N VAL A 68 -1.34 -0.40 4.77
CA VAL A 68 -0.26 0.10 5.63
C VAL A 68 -0.69 -0.14 7.07
N ALA A 69 0.07 -0.99 7.77
CA ALA A 69 -0.26 -1.47 9.10
C ALA A 69 -0.28 -0.34 10.16
N ASP A 70 -0.67 -0.70 11.38
CA ASP A 70 -0.66 0.23 12.50
C ASP A 70 0.78 0.65 12.88
N ASP A 71 0.91 1.89 13.37
CA ASP A 71 2.17 2.54 13.77
C ASP A 71 3.26 2.57 12.69
N PHE A 72 2.85 2.60 11.42
CA PHE A 72 3.78 2.66 10.31
C PHE A 72 4.49 4.01 10.21
N LEU A 73 5.81 3.97 10.03
CA LEU A 73 6.69 5.13 10.03
C LEU A 73 7.53 5.21 8.76
N LEU A 74 7.47 6.35 8.08
CA LEU A 74 8.42 6.71 7.02
C LEU A 74 9.33 7.83 7.50
N ASN A 75 10.63 7.55 7.63
CA ASN A 75 11.64 8.50 8.08
C ASN A 75 12.85 8.40 7.15
N ALA A 76 13.06 9.41 6.31
CA ALA A 76 13.99 9.34 5.18
C ALA A 76 13.80 8.07 4.32
N SER A 77 12.59 7.51 4.26
CA SER A 77 12.25 6.30 3.50
C SER A 77 11.06 6.55 2.60
N ALA A 78 10.97 5.78 1.50
CA ALA A 78 10.05 6.07 0.41
C ALA A 78 9.17 4.88 0.04
N ILE A 79 7.88 5.13 -0.18
CA ILE A 79 6.98 4.17 -0.81
C ILE A 79 6.42 4.79 -2.07
N ALA A 80 6.51 4.08 -3.18
CA ALA A 80 6.00 4.51 -4.45
C ALA A 80 5.13 3.42 -5.08
N VAL A 81 3.91 3.78 -5.44
CA VAL A 81 2.99 2.97 -6.24
C VAL A 81 2.83 3.67 -7.58
N ARG A 82 3.24 3.02 -8.67
CA ARG A 82 3.24 3.63 -10.00
C ARG A 82 2.73 2.71 -11.09
N GLY A 83 1.79 3.18 -11.90
CA GLY A 83 1.29 2.38 -13.02
C GLY A 83 0.50 1.15 -12.60
N CYS A 84 0.05 1.08 -11.34
CA CYS A 84 -0.56 -0.13 -10.79
C CYS A 84 -2.07 -0.15 -10.99
N ARG A 85 -2.65 -1.36 -10.98
CA ARG A 85 -4.09 -1.56 -10.78
C ARG A 85 -4.28 -2.15 -9.39
N LEU A 86 -4.92 -1.39 -8.50
CA LEU A 86 -5.21 -1.82 -7.13
C LEU A 86 -6.72 -1.99 -6.99
N GLU A 87 -7.16 -3.20 -6.67
CA GLU A 87 -8.57 -3.57 -6.72
C GLU A 87 -9.02 -4.30 -5.46
N ALA A 88 -10.10 -3.80 -4.86
CA ALA A 88 -10.86 -4.53 -3.86
C ALA A 88 -11.97 -5.31 -4.57
N ALA A 89 -11.90 -6.63 -4.51
CA ALA A 89 -12.79 -7.55 -5.20
C ALA A 89 -14.21 -7.59 -4.61
N LEU A 90 -14.40 -7.21 -3.33
CA LEU A 90 -15.73 -7.04 -2.75
C LEU A 90 -16.36 -5.73 -3.29
N PRO A 91 -17.31 -5.80 -4.24
CA PRO A 91 -17.84 -4.63 -4.93
C PRO A 91 -18.85 -3.84 -4.07
N ASN A 92 -19.32 -4.41 -2.95
CA ASN A 92 -20.47 -3.88 -2.22
C ASN A 92 -20.11 -3.21 -0.89
N PHE A 93 -18.83 -2.98 -0.61
CA PHE A 93 -18.43 -2.39 0.67
C PHE A 93 -17.87 -0.99 0.46
N HIS A 94 -18.65 0.02 0.85
CA HIS A 94 -18.16 1.39 1.03
C HIS A 94 -16.94 1.46 1.98
N GLU A 95 -16.64 0.39 2.71
CA GLU A 95 -15.48 0.31 3.59
C GLU A 95 -14.22 -0.23 2.92
N SER A 96 -14.31 -0.89 1.76
CA SER A 96 -13.15 -1.42 1.03
C SER A 96 -12.27 -0.29 0.49
N SER A 97 -10.96 -0.53 0.38
CA SER A 97 -10.01 0.51 -0.01
C SER A 97 -8.95 -0.03 -0.97
N ALA A 98 -8.58 0.74 -2.00
CA ALA A 98 -7.45 0.34 -2.83
C ALA A 98 -6.13 0.51 -2.06
N ILE A 99 -6.02 1.58 -1.27
CA ILE A 99 -4.94 1.78 -0.30
C ILE A 99 -5.55 2.23 1.03
N ALA A 100 -5.31 1.46 2.09
CA ALA A 100 -5.73 1.79 3.44
C ALA A 100 -4.54 2.12 4.34
N PHE A 101 -4.61 3.27 5.00
CA PHE A 101 -3.73 3.62 6.11
C PHE A 101 -4.50 3.44 7.41
N LYS A 102 -3.94 2.60 8.30
CA LYS A 102 -4.44 2.48 9.67
C LYS A 102 -3.89 3.64 10.51
N VAL A 103 -2.70 3.53 11.08
CA VAL A 103 -1.99 4.63 11.77
C VAL A 103 -0.66 4.87 11.07
N PHE A 104 -0.44 6.09 10.61
CA PHE A 104 0.68 6.38 9.70
C PHE A 104 1.32 7.73 9.98
N ARG A 105 2.65 7.76 10.00
CA ARG A 105 3.43 8.98 10.20
C ARG A 105 4.51 9.08 9.15
N ILE A 106 4.53 10.20 8.41
CA ILE A 106 5.68 10.57 7.58
C ILE A 106 6.48 11.61 8.33
N LEU A 107 7.71 11.27 8.69
CA LEU A 107 8.69 12.18 9.28
C LEU A 107 9.54 12.85 8.20
N SER A 108 10.51 13.66 8.64
CA SER A 108 11.38 14.43 7.75
C SER A 108 12.05 13.53 6.71
N GLY A 109 11.92 13.91 5.44
CA GLY A 109 12.49 13.19 4.30
C GLY A 109 11.75 11.88 3.94
N GLY A 110 10.71 11.50 4.67
CA GLY A 110 9.84 10.38 4.30
C GLY A 110 8.92 10.75 3.14
N SER A 111 8.55 9.77 2.30
CA SER A 111 7.60 10.00 1.22
C SER A 111 6.71 8.79 0.92
N PHE A 112 5.43 9.07 0.63
CA PHE A 112 4.50 8.11 0.05
C PHE A 112 3.91 8.70 -1.22
N SER A 113 3.97 7.97 -2.32
CA SER A 113 3.46 8.42 -3.61
C SER A 113 2.61 7.36 -4.30
N VAL A 114 1.52 7.79 -4.92
CA VAL A 114 0.67 6.96 -5.79
C VAL A 114 0.46 7.74 -7.06
N THR A 115 0.96 7.21 -8.17
CA THR A 115 0.92 7.90 -9.46
C THR A 115 0.53 6.99 -10.61
N ASP A 116 -0.10 7.56 -11.63
CA ASP A 116 -0.41 6.86 -12.88
C ASP A 116 -1.15 5.53 -12.67
N SER A 117 -1.92 5.40 -11.59
CA SER A 117 -2.51 4.12 -11.15
C SER A 117 -4.03 4.13 -11.23
N ARG A 118 -4.61 2.93 -11.36
CA ARG A 118 -6.06 2.70 -11.30
C ARG A 118 -6.41 2.09 -9.95
N LEU A 119 -7.23 2.78 -9.18
CA LEU A 119 -7.67 2.42 -7.83
C LEU A 119 -9.16 2.06 -7.90
N VAL A 120 -9.51 0.79 -7.76
CA VAL A 120 -10.87 0.26 -7.91
C VAL A 120 -11.33 -0.29 -6.56
N ALA A 121 -12.06 0.51 -5.78
CA ALA A 121 -12.53 0.14 -4.45
C ALA A 121 -13.56 1.16 -3.94
N GLY A 122 -14.24 0.87 -2.81
CA GLY A 122 -15.10 1.84 -2.13
C GLY A 122 -14.40 3.16 -1.82
N LYS A 123 -13.10 3.10 -1.48
CA LYS A 123 -12.21 4.25 -1.26
C LYS A 123 -10.92 4.07 -2.07
N GLY A 124 -10.54 5.07 -2.86
CA GLY A 124 -9.25 5.03 -3.58
C GLY A 124 -8.06 5.04 -2.61
N LEU A 125 -8.01 6.01 -1.70
CA LEU A 125 -7.01 6.11 -0.66
C LEU A 125 -7.70 6.53 0.65
N ALA A 126 -7.58 5.71 1.68
CA ALA A 126 -8.27 5.90 2.95
C ALA A 126 -7.27 6.19 4.08
N LEU A 127 -7.31 7.41 4.61
CA LEU A 127 -6.60 7.82 5.82
C LEU A 127 -7.56 7.64 7.01
N THR A 128 -7.63 6.43 7.56
CA THR A 128 -8.76 6.04 8.42
C THR A 128 -8.57 6.35 9.91
N ARG A 129 -7.33 6.54 10.38
CA ARG A 129 -7.02 6.93 11.76
C ARG A 129 -5.97 8.05 11.81
N ALA A 130 -5.27 8.18 12.93
CA ALA A 130 -4.25 9.21 13.15
C ALA A 130 -3.18 9.17 12.04
N CYS A 131 -3.18 10.21 11.21
CA CYS A 131 -2.20 10.45 10.16
C CYS A 131 -1.50 11.77 10.43
N SER A 132 -0.17 11.80 10.39
CA SER A 132 0.60 13.04 10.50
C SER A 132 1.72 13.13 9.46
N LEU A 133 1.90 14.35 8.95
CA LEU A 133 2.97 14.72 8.03
C LEU A 133 3.88 15.71 8.75
N GLY A 134 5.14 15.34 8.93
CA GLY A 134 6.17 16.20 9.48
C GLY A 134 6.68 17.24 8.49
N ALA A 135 7.62 18.07 8.93
CA ALA A 135 8.31 19.01 8.04
C ALA A 135 9.04 18.24 6.92
N ALA A 136 8.93 18.73 5.67
CA ALA A 136 9.51 18.09 4.48
C ALA A 136 9.04 16.64 4.20
N ALA A 137 7.92 16.21 4.80
CA ALA A 137 7.24 14.98 4.41
C ALA A 137 6.46 15.16 3.11
N LEU A 138 6.37 14.10 2.29
CA LEU A 138 5.57 14.10 1.06
C LEU A 138 4.52 12.99 1.08
N LEU A 139 3.26 13.37 0.90
CA LEU A 139 2.18 12.48 0.48
C LEU A 139 1.70 12.95 -0.90
N GLU A 140 2.00 12.19 -1.94
CA GLU A 140 1.65 12.52 -3.32
C GLU A 140 0.58 11.56 -3.86
N VAL A 141 -0.49 12.12 -4.40
CA VAL A 141 -1.53 11.37 -5.12
C VAL A 141 -1.82 12.11 -6.41
N ALA A 142 -1.28 11.64 -7.53
CA ALA A 142 -1.32 12.36 -8.80
C ALA A 142 -1.63 11.45 -9.99
N ARG A 143 -2.43 11.92 -10.95
CA ARG A 143 -2.70 11.21 -12.21
C ARG A 143 -3.26 9.78 -12.01
N ASN A 144 -4.08 9.59 -10.99
CA ASN A 144 -4.75 8.31 -10.72
C ASN A 144 -6.20 8.34 -11.18
N ALA A 145 -6.72 7.19 -11.59
CA ALA A 145 -8.16 6.97 -11.76
C ALA A 145 -8.70 6.27 -10.51
N MET A 146 -9.60 6.92 -9.77
CA MET A 146 -10.26 6.35 -8.59
C MET A 146 -11.70 6.00 -8.95
N GLN A 147 -12.04 4.73 -8.88
CA GLN A 147 -13.34 4.21 -9.27
C GLN A 147 -13.99 3.53 -8.05
N GLY A 148 -15.11 4.10 -7.61
CA GLY A 148 -16.02 3.48 -6.66
C GLY A 148 -16.77 2.30 -7.30
N PRO A 149 -17.53 1.53 -6.50
CA PRO A 149 -18.37 0.49 -7.04
C PRO A 149 -19.37 1.08 -8.05
N ALA A 150 -19.65 0.33 -9.12
CA ALA A 150 -20.79 0.65 -9.96
C ALA A 150 -22.02 0.43 -9.09
N ASP A 151 -22.86 1.47 -8.90
CA ASP A 151 -24.09 1.37 -8.13
C ASP A 151 -24.84 0.09 -8.50
N GLY A 152 -24.91 -0.85 -7.55
CA GLY A 152 -25.85 -1.96 -7.63
C GLY A 152 -27.22 -1.42 -7.25
N GLY A 153 -28.14 -1.39 -8.20
CA GLY A 153 -29.57 -1.22 -7.91
C GLY A 153 -30.12 -2.33 -7.03
#